data_AF-A0A9R0SVR5-F1
#
_entry.id   AF-A0A9R0SVR5-F1
#
_cell.length_a   1.000
_cell.length_b   1.000
_cell.length_c   1.000
_cell.angle_alpha   90.00
_cell.angle_beta   90.00
_cell.angle_gamma   90.00
#
_symmetry.space_group_name_H-M   'P 1'
#
loop_
_entity.id
_entity.type
_entity.pdbx_description
1 polymer ?
#
loop_
_entity_poly.entity_id
_entity_poly.type
_entity_poly.pdbx_seq_one_letter_code
_entity_poly.pdbx_strand_id
1 'polypeptide(L)'
;MEALPSSPRHPPKYGSAAVQNALEQLASIDLIELSKEARIEHCRATRDLSSCGRYVQHVLNSCGHASLCAECSQRCDVCPICRSPIPDNGKRVRLRLYHKCLEVGLISKQHDERFQEKEGHGDPVNMDVQRLHSLFDVALQNNLVSLICHYITDVCLDENAVSSDPLLAFLLDEVVIKDWCKRAVKALISEIGMIYKSGLETMKSKLSQMQKFAVQLSGISTVVEAMIASFREAAHVSDLHHLIENTMKAKQHLEAMIWCTRHEFLEKICSRHASFATWSADVIERKKSAEKRQWPEFSGKSSGHNEVNQGILFIEQALQNLGGQQSYRDNQEGVEITYLQNEQSASEFSCTIDQFSVNSYPFKNLREAVDVLFLHGGSDMVIAKQAIFLYYVFDRHWTRPDSEWRYLVDDFAATFGISCRTLLECLVFCLLDDHSSQALEEACSLLPKISSKETHPKIAQVLLERQKPDVALVVLKCTGCDSLSANIEKDGLLCLSEAVTAIRVRIEYGQVTEAFMFHRSYCSRIKEQRPADMIHHVEVMMVEFCEICIERNIVDKIIDLPWDSEEEKYLHKSLFDSAREAPTEPCGSLLVVFYLQVNFLHACIFFLSSGIQGHEEMIL
;
A
#
# COMPACT_ATOMS: atom_id res chain seq x y z
N MET A 1 -8.91 38.01 28.17
CA MET A 1 -9.10 37.34 29.48
C MET A 1 -8.23 36.11 29.48
N GLU A 2 -7.19 36.13 30.31
CA GLU A 2 -6.19 35.07 30.44
C GLU A 2 -6.85 33.77 30.91
N ALA A 3 -6.70 32.71 30.12
CA ALA A 3 -7.11 31.37 30.50
C ALA A 3 -6.11 30.83 31.53
N LEU A 4 -6.59 30.56 32.75
CA LEU A 4 -5.83 29.90 33.80
C LEU A 4 -5.36 28.51 33.35
N PRO A 5 -4.16 28.06 33.77
CA PRO A 5 -3.54 26.84 33.30
C PRO A 5 -4.30 25.59 33.77
N SER A 6 -4.58 24.68 32.82
CA SER A 6 -5.11 23.35 33.08
C SER A 6 -4.24 22.58 34.07
N SER A 7 -4.83 22.07 35.15
CA SER A 7 -4.14 21.23 36.13
C SER A 7 -3.53 19.97 35.47
N PRO A 8 -2.39 19.44 35.95
CA PRO A 8 -1.70 18.34 35.29
C PRO A 8 -2.55 17.06 35.25
N ARG A 9 -2.67 16.45 34.07
CA ARG A 9 -3.26 15.13 33.85
C ARG A 9 -2.44 14.08 34.62
N HIS A 10 -2.90 13.61 35.77
CA HIS A 10 -2.27 12.45 36.40
C HIS A 10 -2.67 11.19 35.62
N PRO A 11 -1.71 10.43 35.04
CA PRO A 11 -2.03 9.19 34.36
C PRO A 11 -2.62 8.17 35.35
N PRO A 12 -3.56 7.31 34.92
CA PRO A 12 -4.09 6.26 35.77
C PRO A 12 -2.95 5.36 36.28
N LYS A 13 -3.01 5.01 37.56
CA LYS A 13 -2.02 4.14 38.19
C LYS A 13 -2.29 2.69 37.79
N TYR A 14 -1.82 2.30 36.62
CA TYR A 14 -2.02 0.95 36.05
C TYR A 14 -1.54 -0.20 36.96
N GLY A 15 -0.57 0.05 37.85
CA GLY A 15 -0.13 -0.92 38.86
C GLY A 15 -1.03 -1.04 40.10
N SER A 16 -2.15 -0.31 40.17
CA SER A 16 -3.09 -0.40 41.28
C SER A 16 -4.11 -1.51 41.07
N ALA A 17 -4.42 -2.26 42.14
CA ALA A 17 -5.42 -3.32 42.10
C ALA A 17 -6.81 -2.81 41.66
N ALA A 18 -7.13 -1.54 41.94
CA ALA A 18 -8.40 -0.94 41.53
C ALA A 18 -8.51 -0.76 40.00
N VAL A 19 -7.44 -0.33 39.33
CA VAL A 19 -7.40 -0.20 37.86
C VAL A 19 -7.44 -1.57 37.20
N GLN A 20 -6.64 -2.52 37.67
CA GLN A 20 -6.64 -3.90 37.16
C GLN A 20 -8.03 -4.54 37.29
N ASN A 21 -8.67 -4.39 38.45
CA ASN A 21 -10.01 -4.93 38.67
C ASN A 21 -11.10 -4.24 37.82
N ALA A 22 -10.92 -2.98 37.42
CA ALA A 22 -11.83 -2.32 36.48
C ALA A 22 -11.64 -2.85 35.05
N LEU A 23 -10.39 -3.04 34.61
CA LEU A 23 -10.06 -3.58 33.29
C LEU A 23 -10.43 -5.06 33.14
N GLU A 24 -10.20 -5.87 34.17
CA GLU A 24 -10.64 -7.28 34.21
C GLU A 24 -12.17 -7.37 34.08
N GLN A 25 -12.90 -6.54 34.83
CA GLN A 25 -14.35 -6.49 34.75
C GLN A 25 -14.83 -6.05 33.36
N LEU A 26 -14.17 -5.08 32.73
CA LEU A 26 -14.47 -4.68 31.37
C LEU A 26 -14.19 -5.83 30.39
N ALA A 27 -13.05 -6.50 30.49
CA ALA A 27 -12.66 -7.58 29.59
C ALA A 27 -13.55 -8.83 29.71
N SER A 28 -14.15 -9.08 30.89
CA SER A 28 -15.00 -10.25 31.16
C SER A 28 -16.50 -9.95 31.18
N ILE A 29 -16.92 -8.74 30.78
CA ILE A 29 -18.33 -8.36 30.79
C ILE A 29 -19.11 -9.12 29.70
N ASP A 30 -20.35 -9.47 29.99
CA ASP A 30 -21.31 -9.87 28.95
C ASP A 30 -21.58 -8.64 28.04
N LEU A 31 -21.44 -8.83 26.74
CA LEU A 31 -21.48 -7.75 25.75
C LEU A 31 -22.85 -7.06 25.74
N ILE A 32 -23.94 -7.79 25.99
CA ILE A 32 -25.28 -7.19 26.11
C ILE A 32 -25.40 -6.35 27.40
N GLU A 33 -24.68 -6.71 28.47
CA GLU A 33 -24.66 -5.94 29.71
C GLU A 33 -23.79 -4.67 29.59
N LEU A 34 -22.88 -4.59 28.62
CA LEU A 34 -22.04 -3.40 28.40
C LEU A 34 -22.88 -2.16 28.05
N SER A 35 -23.89 -2.31 27.18
CA SER A 35 -24.82 -1.24 26.83
C SER A 35 -25.68 -0.82 28.04
N LYS A 36 -26.05 -1.77 28.91
CA LYS A 36 -26.77 -1.50 30.16
C LYS A 36 -25.92 -0.82 31.22
N GLU A 37 -24.62 -1.09 31.27
CA GLU A 37 -23.65 -0.42 32.16
C GLU A 37 -23.32 1.00 31.67
N ALA A 38 -23.40 1.27 30.36
CA ALA A 38 -23.30 2.61 29.78
C ALA A 38 -24.54 3.47 30.08
N ARG A 39 -25.73 2.86 30.16
CA ARG A 39 -26.98 3.57 30.40
C ARG A 39 -27.02 4.35 31.72
N ILE A 40 -27.53 5.57 31.66
CA ILE A 40 -27.90 6.39 32.81
C ILE A 40 -29.16 5.82 33.46
N GLU A 41 -28.97 5.27 34.66
CA GLU A 41 -30.09 4.77 35.45
C GLU A 41 -30.54 5.78 36.49
N HIS A 42 -31.83 5.73 36.77
CA HIS A 42 -32.49 6.50 37.81
C HIS A 42 -32.97 5.57 38.91
N CYS A 43 -33.03 6.07 40.15
CA CYS A 43 -33.45 5.27 41.29
C CYS A 43 -34.87 4.70 41.09
N ARG A 44 -35.01 3.36 41.06
CA ARG A 44 -36.27 2.66 40.77
C ARG A 44 -37.06 2.20 42.01
N ALA A 45 -36.87 2.83 43.16
CA ALA A 45 -37.62 2.49 44.37
C ALA A 45 -39.14 2.69 44.17
N THR A 46 -39.96 1.69 44.51
CA THR A 46 -41.42 1.75 44.32
C THR A 46 -42.17 2.29 45.55
N ARG A 47 -43.03 3.28 45.25
CA ARG A 47 -44.33 3.65 45.85
C ARG A 47 -44.48 4.33 47.22
N ASP A 48 -43.54 4.27 48.17
CA ASP A 48 -43.68 5.01 49.45
C ASP A 48 -42.74 6.21 49.63
N LEU A 49 -41.91 6.49 48.64
CA LEU A 49 -41.19 7.75 48.52
C LEU A 49 -41.45 8.24 47.10
N SER A 50 -42.18 9.34 46.96
CA SER A 50 -42.42 10.05 45.71
C SER A 50 -41.22 9.94 44.76
N SER A 51 -41.39 9.19 43.66
CA SER A 51 -40.46 8.97 42.53
C SER A 51 -39.08 9.60 42.73
N CYS A 52 -38.19 8.90 43.46
CA CYS A 52 -36.87 9.42 43.82
C CYS A 52 -36.16 10.00 42.60
N GLY A 53 -36.19 9.26 41.48
CA GLY A 53 -35.78 9.78 40.16
C GLY A 53 -34.35 10.31 40.10
N ARG A 54 -33.54 10.15 41.16
CA ARG A 54 -32.16 10.60 41.22
C ARG A 54 -31.29 9.69 40.38
N TYR A 55 -30.27 10.27 39.74
CA TYR A 55 -29.21 9.52 39.10
C TYR A 55 -28.52 8.57 40.08
N VAL A 56 -28.26 7.35 39.62
CA VAL A 56 -27.69 6.29 40.45
C VAL A 56 -26.46 5.69 39.80
N GLN A 57 -25.36 5.73 40.55
CA GLN A 57 -24.07 5.21 40.11
C GLN A 57 -23.87 3.74 40.50
N HIS A 58 -24.78 3.20 41.31
CA HIS A 58 -24.66 1.90 41.94
C HIS A 58 -25.80 0.96 41.55
N VAL A 59 -25.49 -0.33 41.48
CA VAL A 59 -26.43 -1.42 41.18
C VAL A 59 -26.43 -2.44 42.31
N LEU A 60 -27.57 -3.08 42.57
CA LEU A 60 -27.70 -4.11 43.62
C LEU A 60 -26.80 -5.32 43.36
N ASN A 61 -26.06 -5.76 44.38
CA ASN A 61 -25.20 -6.95 44.30
C ASN A 61 -25.97 -8.27 44.26
N SER A 62 -27.16 -8.32 44.87
CA SER A 62 -27.91 -9.57 45.02
C SER A 62 -28.51 -10.09 43.71
N CYS A 63 -28.90 -9.20 42.81
CA CYS A 63 -29.60 -9.58 41.58
C CYS A 63 -29.26 -8.74 40.34
N GLY A 64 -28.51 -7.63 40.46
CA GLY A 64 -28.16 -6.77 39.32
C GLY A 64 -29.33 -5.97 38.70
N HIS A 65 -30.59 -6.34 38.96
CA HIS A 65 -31.73 -5.78 38.24
C HIS A 65 -32.07 -4.31 38.57
N ALA A 66 -31.89 -3.85 39.81
CA ALA A 66 -32.30 -2.49 40.20
C ALA A 66 -31.11 -1.61 40.61
N SER A 67 -31.11 -0.38 40.11
CA SER A 67 -30.22 0.69 40.54
C SER A 67 -30.94 1.55 41.59
N LEU A 68 -30.36 1.63 42.79
CA LEU A 68 -30.92 2.35 43.95
C LEU A 68 -29.93 3.41 44.43
N CYS A 69 -30.43 4.57 44.84
CA CYS A 69 -29.58 5.58 45.48
C CYS A 69 -29.18 5.12 46.90
N ALA A 70 -28.15 5.76 47.47
CA ALA A 70 -27.66 5.40 48.80
C ALA A 70 -28.77 5.32 49.86
N GLU A 71 -29.69 6.30 49.86
CA GLU A 71 -30.83 6.35 50.76
C GLU A 71 -31.84 5.20 50.52
N CYS A 72 -32.21 4.93 49.27
CA CYS A 72 -33.17 3.88 48.94
C CYS A 72 -32.58 2.47 49.13
N SER A 73 -31.28 2.30 48.90
CA SER A 73 -30.59 1.01 49.10
C SER A 73 -30.57 0.56 50.57
N GLN A 74 -30.68 1.50 51.50
CA GLN A 74 -30.78 1.22 52.94
C GLN A 74 -32.21 0.87 53.36
N ARG A 75 -33.22 1.41 52.65
CA ARG A 75 -34.65 1.27 52.99
C ARG A 75 -35.35 0.10 52.30
N CYS A 76 -34.78 -0.42 51.21
CA CYS A 76 -35.33 -1.56 50.51
C CYS A 76 -34.70 -2.87 51.03
N ASP A 77 -35.55 -3.78 51.50
CA ASP A 77 -35.15 -5.14 51.91
C ASP A 77 -35.25 -6.16 50.76
N VAL A 78 -35.96 -5.80 49.69
CA VAL A 78 -36.14 -6.61 48.48
C VAL A 78 -35.90 -5.77 47.23
N CYS A 79 -35.44 -6.41 46.15
CA CYS A 79 -35.31 -5.77 44.85
C CYS A 79 -36.67 -5.27 44.35
N PRO A 80 -36.83 -4.00 43.95
CA PRO A 80 -38.10 -3.47 43.43
C PRO A 80 -38.59 -4.13 42.13
N ILE A 81 -37.70 -4.81 41.40
CA ILE A 81 -37.99 -5.43 40.11
C ILE A 81 -38.28 -6.92 40.27
N CYS A 82 -37.30 -7.70 40.77
CA CYS A 82 -37.41 -9.15 40.86
C CYS A 82 -37.76 -9.69 42.25
N ARG A 83 -37.92 -8.80 43.25
CA ARG A 83 -38.25 -9.13 44.65
C ARG A 83 -37.25 -10.04 45.38
N SER A 84 -36.05 -10.26 44.82
CA SER A 84 -34.97 -10.99 45.50
C SER A 84 -34.56 -10.26 46.79
N PRO A 85 -34.24 -10.98 47.88
CA PRO A 85 -33.84 -10.37 49.15
C PRO A 85 -32.50 -9.64 49.00
N ILE A 86 -32.38 -8.48 49.65
CA ILE A 86 -31.15 -7.69 49.70
C ILE A 86 -30.43 -8.03 51.01
N PRO A 87 -29.27 -8.71 50.98
CA PRO A 87 -28.58 -9.13 52.20
C PRO A 87 -28.04 -7.92 52.98
N ASP A 88 -28.21 -7.93 54.30
CA ASP A 88 -27.85 -6.82 55.19
C ASP A 88 -26.35 -6.78 55.58
N ASN A 89 -25.46 -7.26 54.70
CA ASN A 89 -24.04 -7.50 55.02
C ASN A 89 -23.11 -6.34 54.62
N GLY A 90 -23.61 -5.10 54.58
CA GLY A 90 -22.83 -3.89 54.29
C GLY A 90 -22.36 -3.73 52.82
N LYS A 91 -22.39 -4.78 52.01
CA LYS A 91 -22.11 -4.75 50.56
C LYS A 91 -23.40 -4.85 49.74
N ARG A 92 -24.38 -3.99 50.01
CA ARG A 92 -25.70 -4.03 49.36
C ARG A 92 -25.64 -3.67 47.87
N VAL A 93 -24.74 -2.76 47.49
CA VAL A 93 -24.60 -2.24 46.13
C VAL A 93 -23.14 -2.29 45.66
N ARG A 94 -22.93 -2.43 44.35
CA ARG A 94 -21.64 -2.22 43.67
C ARG A 94 -21.72 -1.00 42.76
N LEU A 95 -20.57 -0.38 42.53
CA LEU A 95 -20.44 0.67 41.53
C LEU A 95 -20.60 0.06 40.13
N ARG A 96 -21.31 0.79 39.26
CA ARG A 96 -21.42 0.45 37.83
C ARG A 96 -20.09 0.61 37.13
N LEU A 97 -19.87 -0.13 36.05
CA LEU A 97 -18.58 -0.21 35.37
C LEU A 97 -18.11 1.16 34.88
N TYR A 98 -18.99 1.95 34.27
CA TYR A 98 -18.67 3.31 33.82
C TYR A 98 -18.14 4.19 34.96
N HIS A 99 -18.85 4.24 36.09
CA HIS A 99 -18.44 5.04 37.24
C HIS A 99 -17.19 4.48 37.93
N LYS A 100 -17.00 3.16 37.90
CA LYS A 100 -15.76 2.51 38.36
C LYS A 100 -14.56 2.98 37.53
N CYS A 101 -14.68 2.99 36.20
CA CYS A 101 -13.66 3.51 35.29
C CYS A 101 -13.39 5.01 35.52
N LEU A 102 -14.43 5.80 35.83
CA LEU A 102 -14.29 7.22 36.18
C LEU A 102 -13.52 7.42 37.50
N GLU A 103 -13.83 6.66 38.55
CA GLU A 103 -13.19 6.79 39.87
C GLU A 103 -11.70 6.44 39.83
N VAL A 104 -11.33 5.41 39.08
CA VAL A 104 -9.93 4.98 38.94
C VAL A 104 -9.13 5.83 37.92
N GLY A 105 -9.79 6.78 37.25
CA GLY A 105 -9.17 7.70 36.30
C GLY A 105 -8.89 7.10 34.92
N LEU A 106 -9.57 6.01 34.54
CA LEU A 106 -9.55 5.50 33.16
C LEU A 106 -10.40 6.37 32.22
N ILE A 107 -11.48 6.96 32.73
CA ILE A 107 -12.31 7.95 32.02
C ILE A 107 -12.01 9.34 32.58
N SER A 108 -11.84 10.34 31.70
CA SER A 108 -11.55 11.72 32.10
C SER A 108 -12.72 12.34 32.87
N LYS A 109 -12.40 13.05 33.96
CA LYS A 109 -13.38 13.82 34.76
C LYS A 109 -14.00 15.02 34.03
N GLN A 110 -13.53 15.38 32.84
CA GLN A 110 -14.23 16.36 31.99
C GLN A 110 -15.58 15.84 31.48
N HIS A 111 -15.77 14.52 31.49
CA HIS A 111 -17.05 13.84 31.23
C HIS A 111 -17.83 13.56 32.53
N ASP A 112 -17.40 14.09 33.68
CA ASP A 112 -18.12 13.92 34.94
C ASP A 112 -19.39 14.78 34.93
N GLU A 113 -20.53 14.11 34.76
CA GLU A 113 -21.88 14.66 34.75
C GLU A 113 -22.21 15.52 35.98
N ARG A 114 -21.42 15.42 37.06
CA ARG A 114 -21.56 16.26 38.25
C ARG A 114 -21.39 17.76 37.98
N PHE A 115 -20.88 18.15 36.82
CA PHE A 115 -20.76 19.56 36.41
C PHE A 115 -21.82 20.04 35.40
N GLN A 116 -22.69 19.15 34.88
CA GLN A 116 -23.78 19.52 33.95
C GLN A 116 -25.15 19.70 34.62
N GLU A 117 -25.23 19.64 35.96
CA GLU A 117 -26.47 19.94 36.71
C GLU A 117 -26.97 21.40 36.57
N LYS A 118 -26.24 22.25 35.84
CA LYS A 118 -26.62 23.65 35.55
C LYS A 118 -26.61 23.96 34.06
N GLU A 119 -27.36 23.22 33.25
CA GLU A 119 -28.06 23.77 32.07
C GLU A 119 -28.93 22.67 31.46
N GLY A 120 -30.24 22.93 31.38
CA GLY A 120 -31.21 21.96 30.91
C GLY A 120 -31.09 21.62 29.42
N HIS A 121 -31.59 20.44 29.07
CA HIS A 121 -31.88 19.96 27.71
C HIS A 121 -30.73 19.31 26.91
N GLY A 122 -29.94 18.44 27.53
CA GLY A 122 -29.23 17.40 26.79
C GLY A 122 -30.18 16.24 26.42
N ASP A 123 -30.15 15.75 25.18
CA ASP A 123 -30.88 14.54 24.77
C ASP A 123 -30.30 13.33 25.53
N PRO A 124 -31.09 12.61 26.37
CA PRO A 124 -30.61 11.47 27.14
C PRO A 124 -29.98 10.36 26.27
N VAL A 125 -30.41 10.21 25.00
CA VAL A 125 -29.81 9.28 24.03
C VAL A 125 -28.32 9.59 23.84
N ASN A 126 -27.98 10.88 23.70
CA ASN A 126 -26.64 11.33 23.39
C ASN A 126 -25.68 11.07 24.56
N MET A 127 -26.16 11.20 25.81
CA MET A 127 -25.33 10.94 26.99
C MET A 127 -25.01 9.45 27.15
N ASP A 128 -25.99 8.57 26.95
CA ASP A 128 -25.79 7.12 27.01
C ASP A 128 -24.78 6.64 25.95
N VAL A 129 -24.88 7.19 24.73
CA VAL A 129 -23.93 6.94 23.64
C VAL A 129 -22.52 7.40 24.02
N GLN A 130 -22.37 8.60 24.59
CA GLN A 130 -21.06 9.11 25.03
C GLN A 130 -20.43 8.24 26.13
N ARG A 131 -21.23 7.69 27.04
CA ARG A 131 -20.74 6.76 28.05
C ARG A 131 -20.24 5.45 27.45
N LEU A 132 -20.97 4.90 26.47
CA LEU A 132 -20.55 3.71 25.74
C LEU A 132 -19.27 3.96 24.93
N HIS A 133 -19.20 5.09 24.22
CA HIS A 133 -18.00 5.54 23.51
C HIS A 133 -16.79 5.68 24.45
N SER A 134 -17.00 6.17 25.67
CA SER A 134 -15.93 6.27 26.68
C SER A 134 -15.43 4.89 27.11
N LEU A 135 -16.30 3.89 27.23
CA LEU A 135 -15.91 2.51 27.53
C LEU A 135 -15.11 1.89 26.38
N PHE A 136 -15.50 2.17 25.13
CA PHE A 136 -14.72 1.78 23.96
C PHE A 136 -13.37 2.51 23.89
N ASP A 137 -13.30 3.79 24.25
CA ASP A 137 -12.03 4.52 24.34
C ASP A 137 -11.10 3.86 25.39
N VAL A 138 -11.64 3.45 26.54
CA VAL A 138 -10.88 2.70 27.56
C VAL A 138 -10.42 1.35 27.02
N ALA A 139 -11.29 0.61 26.32
CA ALA A 139 -10.93 -0.67 25.72
C ALA A 139 -9.80 -0.52 24.68
N LEU A 140 -9.93 0.45 23.78
CA LEU A 140 -8.93 0.77 22.75
C LEU A 140 -7.59 1.18 23.36
N GLN A 141 -7.60 2.06 24.38
CA GLN A 141 -6.38 2.51 25.05
C GLN A 141 -5.63 1.40 25.80
N ASN A 142 -6.33 0.31 26.14
CA ASN A 142 -5.80 -0.83 26.89
C ASN A 142 -5.68 -2.11 26.05
N ASN A 143 -5.69 -2.00 24.71
CA ASN A 143 -5.56 -3.11 23.77
C ASN A 143 -6.63 -4.21 23.92
N LEU A 144 -7.83 -3.86 24.39
CA LEU A 144 -8.99 -4.75 24.48
C LEU A 144 -9.88 -4.62 23.22
N VAL A 145 -9.27 -4.52 22.04
CA VAL A 145 -9.97 -4.27 20.76
C VAL A 145 -10.92 -5.43 20.41
N SER A 146 -10.55 -6.67 20.78
CA SER A 146 -11.40 -7.85 20.57
C SER A 146 -12.77 -7.71 21.21
N LEU A 147 -12.89 -7.01 22.35
CA LEU A 147 -14.17 -6.75 23.00
C LEU A 147 -15.11 -5.93 22.10
N ILE A 148 -14.55 -4.94 21.39
CA ILE A 148 -15.33 -4.08 20.47
C ILE A 148 -15.72 -4.88 19.23
N CYS A 149 -14.80 -5.69 18.69
CA CYS A 149 -15.09 -6.59 17.57
C CYS A 149 -16.20 -7.59 17.91
N HIS A 150 -16.15 -8.22 19.09
CA HIS A 150 -17.20 -9.14 19.53
C HIS A 150 -18.51 -8.41 19.81
N TYR A 151 -18.48 -7.16 20.31
CA TYR A 151 -19.71 -6.36 20.46
C TYR A 151 -20.40 -6.17 19.10
N ILE A 152 -19.65 -5.93 18.02
CA ILE A 152 -20.25 -5.85 16.68
C ILE A 152 -20.88 -7.18 16.28
N THR A 153 -20.17 -8.31 16.43
CA THR A 153 -20.66 -9.60 15.94
C THR A 153 -21.79 -10.19 16.77
N ASP A 154 -21.72 -10.04 18.09
CA ASP A 154 -22.57 -10.76 19.04
C ASP A 154 -23.71 -9.89 19.57
N VAL A 155 -23.65 -8.57 19.38
CA VAL A 155 -24.69 -7.64 19.83
C VAL A 155 -25.31 -6.90 18.65
N CYS A 156 -24.52 -6.21 17.83
CA CYS A 156 -25.08 -5.41 16.73
C CYS A 156 -25.69 -6.25 15.60
N LEU A 157 -25.18 -7.46 15.37
CA LEU A 157 -25.68 -8.34 14.30
C LEU A 157 -26.59 -9.46 14.78
N ASP A 158 -26.85 -9.58 16.09
CA ASP A 158 -27.72 -10.61 16.63
C ASP A 158 -29.19 -10.18 16.51
N GLU A 159 -29.94 -10.87 15.64
CA GLU A 159 -31.39 -10.67 15.47
C GLU A 159 -32.19 -10.88 16.78
N ASN A 160 -31.61 -11.56 17.77
CA ASN A 160 -32.23 -11.79 19.08
C ASN A 160 -31.87 -10.72 20.13
N ALA A 161 -30.85 -9.90 19.88
CA ALA A 161 -30.40 -8.83 20.77
C ALA A 161 -31.26 -7.57 20.58
N VAL A 162 -32.58 -7.71 20.77
CA VAL A 162 -33.54 -6.60 20.59
C VAL A 162 -34.04 -6.10 21.95
N SER A 163 -34.14 -4.78 22.09
CA SER A 163 -34.75 -4.15 23.25
C SER A 163 -36.06 -3.46 22.89
N SER A 164 -37.07 -3.57 23.78
CA SER A 164 -38.29 -2.78 23.71
C SER A 164 -38.09 -1.32 24.15
N ASP A 165 -36.93 -1.00 24.72
CA ASP A 165 -36.55 0.36 25.11
C ASP A 165 -35.84 1.03 23.92
N PRO A 166 -36.41 2.10 23.31
CA PRO A 166 -35.82 2.75 22.15
C PRO A 166 -34.38 3.24 22.37
N LEU A 167 -34.04 3.65 23.60
CA LEU A 167 -32.69 4.11 23.94
C LEU A 167 -31.70 2.94 23.91
N LEU A 168 -32.09 1.82 24.52
CA LEU A 168 -31.24 0.63 24.55
C LEU A 168 -31.15 0.02 23.15
N ALA A 169 -32.24 -0.02 22.39
CA ALA A 169 -32.23 -0.47 20.99
C ALA A 169 -31.22 0.32 20.15
N PHE A 170 -31.15 1.65 20.34
CA PHE A 170 -30.17 2.48 19.64
C PHE A 170 -28.71 2.17 20.04
N LEU A 171 -28.42 1.86 21.30
CA LEU A 171 -27.07 1.47 21.74
C LEU A 171 -26.59 0.13 21.18
N LEU A 172 -27.53 -0.72 20.77
CA LEU A 172 -27.24 -2.02 20.15
C LEU A 172 -27.03 -1.90 18.64
N ASP A 173 -27.37 -0.76 18.05
CA ASP A 173 -27.28 -0.50 16.61
C ASP A 173 -25.82 -0.24 16.15
N GLU A 174 -25.47 -0.72 14.95
CA GLU A 174 -24.13 -0.55 14.38
C GLU A 174 -23.71 0.91 14.15
N VAL A 175 -24.67 1.82 13.98
CA VAL A 175 -24.40 3.26 13.75
C VAL A 175 -23.59 3.84 14.91
N VAL A 176 -23.83 3.38 16.14
CA VAL A 176 -23.10 3.86 17.33
C VAL A 176 -21.61 3.53 17.26
N ILE A 177 -21.26 2.36 16.72
CA ILE A 177 -19.86 1.95 16.53
C ILE A 177 -19.23 2.71 15.37
N LYS A 178 -19.98 2.94 14.29
CA LYS A 178 -19.49 3.72 13.13
C LYS A 178 -19.13 5.14 13.54
N ASP A 179 -20.00 5.79 14.31
CA ASP A 179 -19.77 7.14 14.80
C ASP A 179 -18.64 7.20 15.82
N TRP A 180 -18.51 6.17 16.67
CA TRP A 180 -17.36 6.02 17.56
C TRP A 180 -16.04 5.95 16.78
N CYS A 181 -15.94 5.10 15.76
CA CYS A 181 -14.74 4.95 14.93
C CYS A 181 -14.37 6.28 14.27
N LYS A 182 -15.33 6.98 13.64
CA LYS A 182 -15.10 8.30 13.02
C LYS A 182 -14.56 9.32 14.03
N ARG A 183 -15.20 9.42 15.19
CA ARG A 183 -14.77 10.32 16.28
C ARG A 183 -13.37 9.98 16.79
N ALA A 184 -13.08 8.69 17.02
CA ALA A 184 -11.81 8.22 17.55
C ALA A 184 -10.65 8.51 16.58
N VAL A 185 -10.82 8.21 15.29
CA VAL A 185 -9.82 8.50 14.25
C VAL A 185 -9.54 10.00 14.18
N LYS A 186 -10.59 10.83 14.12
CA LYS A 186 -10.46 12.28 14.06
C LYS A 186 -9.72 12.86 15.28
N ALA A 187 -10.04 12.37 16.47
CA ALA A 187 -9.36 12.77 17.71
C ALA A 187 -7.87 12.41 17.67
N LEU A 188 -7.53 11.19 17.26
CA LEU A 188 -6.14 10.74 17.14
C LEU A 188 -5.36 11.55 16.11
N ILE A 189 -5.92 11.76 14.92
CA ILE A 189 -5.30 12.56 13.87
C ILE A 189 -5.03 13.99 14.36
N SER A 190 -5.99 14.60 15.06
CA SER A 190 -5.82 15.93 15.65
C SER A 190 -4.67 15.97 16.67
N GLU A 191 -4.62 15.00 17.59
CA GLU A 191 -3.55 14.92 18.59
C GLU A 191 -2.17 14.68 17.95
N ILE A 192 -2.09 13.81 16.95
CA ILE A 192 -0.88 13.56 16.16
C ILE A 192 -0.43 14.84 15.45
N GLY A 193 -1.35 15.53 14.78
CA GLY A 193 -1.07 16.80 14.09
C GLY A 193 -0.52 17.87 15.04
N MET A 194 -1.07 17.99 16.25
CA MET A 194 -0.57 18.89 17.28
C MET A 194 0.87 18.56 17.72
N ILE A 195 1.20 17.26 17.83
CA ILE A 195 2.56 16.82 18.13
C ILE A 195 3.52 17.20 17.00
N TYR A 196 3.12 16.98 15.74
CA TYR A 196 3.94 17.34 14.58
C TYR A 196 4.21 18.85 14.48
N LYS A 197 3.20 19.69 14.69
CA LYS A 197 3.33 21.16 14.67
C LYS A 197 4.22 21.70 15.80
N SER A 198 4.43 20.93 16.87
CA SER A 198 5.26 21.32 18.01
C SER A 198 6.76 21.08 17.82
N GLY A 199 7.19 20.56 16.65
CA GLY A 199 8.59 20.40 16.28
C GLY A 199 9.28 19.14 16.81
N LEU A 200 10.52 18.91 16.36
CA LEU A 200 11.27 17.67 16.56
C LEU A 200 11.47 17.28 18.04
N GLU A 201 11.84 18.23 18.89
CA GLU A 201 12.09 17.96 20.32
C GLU A 201 10.81 17.51 21.06
N THR A 202 9.66 18.05 20.67
CA THR A 202 8.36 17.60 21.18
C THR A 202 8.03 16.20 20.67
N MET A 203 8.29 15.91 19.40
CA MET A 203 8.09 14.55 18.83
C MET A 203 8.96 13.51 19.55
N LYS A 204 10.24 13.82 19.81
CA LYS A 204 11.15 12.94 20.58
C LYS A 204 10.65 12.66 21.99
N SER A 205 10.28 13.70 22.73
CA SER A 205 9.79 13.54 24.11
C SER A 205 8.46 12.77 24.18
N LYS A 206 7.65 12.79 23.12
CA LYS A 206 6.35 12.10 23.01
C LYS A 206 6.39 10.80 22.21
N LEU A 207 7.56 10.23 21.94
CA LEU A 207 7.70 9.05 21.08
C LEU A 207 6.90 7.83 21.60
N SER A 208 6.88 7.62 22.91
CA SER A 208 6.08 6.56 23.54
C SER A 208 4.57 6.79 23.38
N GLN A 209 4.13 8.05 23.36
CA GLN A 209 2.73 8.41 23.10
C GLN A 209 2.37 8.18 21.63
N MET A 210 3.25 8.55 20.70
CA MET A 210 3.08 8.28 19.26
C MET A 210 2.98 6.78 18.98
N GLN A 211 3.81 5.95 19.63
CA GLN A 211 3.70 4.48 19.54
C GLN A 211 2.33 3.97 20.01
N LYS A 212 1.79 4.53 21.10
CA LYS A 212 0.44 4.18 21.57
C LYS A 212 -0.63 4.56 20.54
N PHE A 213 -0.52 5.73 19.91
CA PHE A 213 -1.44 6.14 18.85
C PHE A 213 -1.38 5.21 17.64
N ALA A 214 -0.19 4.73 17.25
CA ALA A 214 -0.06 3.75 16.16
C ALA A 214 -0.79 2.43 16.48
N VAL A 215 -0.67 1.94 17.73
CA VAL A 215 -1.41 0.75 18.20
C VAL A 215 -2.91 1.00 18.20
N GLN A 216 -3.37 2.18 18.64
CA GLN A 216 -4.78 2.54 18.65
C GLN A 216 -5.36 2.67 17.24
N LEU A 217 -4.65 3.30 16.30
CA LEU A 217 -5.06 3.34 14.90
C LEU A 217 -5.16 1.93 14.31
N SER A 218 -4.19 1.05 14.62
CA SER A 218 -4.27 -0.36 14.23
C SER A 218 -5.49 -1.07 14.83
N GLY A 219 -5.83 -0.78 16.09
CA GLY A 219 -7.01 -1.32 16.74
C GLY A 219 -8.31 -0.86 16.07
N ILE A 220 -8.42 0.42 15.74
CA ILE A 220 -9.58 0.95 15.02
C ILE A 220 -9.68 0.33 13.63
N SER A 221 -8.57 0.17 12.90
CA SER A 221 -8.56 -0.52 11.60
C SER A 221 -9.16 -1.91 11.71
N THR A 222 -8.79 -2.70 12.70
CA THR A 222 -9.37 -4.04 12.94
C THR A 222 -10.86 -4.00 13.24
N VAL A 223 -11.34 -2.98 13.98
CA VAL A 223 -12.78 -2.80 14.23
C VAL A 223 -13.52 -2.47 12.93
N VAL A 224 -12.99 -1.56 12.12
CA VAL A 224 -13.62 -1.16 10.86
C VAL A 224 -13.60 -2.32 9.85
N GLU A 225 -12.55 -3.13 9.81
CA GLU A 225 -12.50 -4.36 9.00
C GLU A 225 -13.58 -5.37 9.42
N ALA A 226 -13.75 -5.58 10.74
CA ALA A 226 -14.81 -6.43 11.26
C ALA A 226 -16.21 -5.92 10.86
N MET A 227 -16.41 -4.60 10.89
CA MET A 227 -17.64 -3.96 10.41
C MET A 227 -17.86 -4.19 8.90
N ILE A 228 -16.84 -3.98 8.06
CA ILE A 228 -16.92 -4.19 6.60
C ILE A 228 -17.25 -5.65 6.27
N ALA A 229 -16.63 -6.62 6.96
CA ALA A 229 -16.89 -8.04 6.76
C ALA A 229 -18.32 -8.45 7.16
N SER A 230 -18.91 -7.73 8.10
CA SER A 230 -20.20 -8.03 8.69
C SER A 230 -21.40 -7.38 8.00
N PHE A 231 -21.24 -6.21 7.39
CA PHE A 231 -22.36 -5.47 6.82
C PHE A 231 -22.67 -5.84 5.37
N ARG A 232 -23.97 -5.97 5.05
CA ARG A 232 -24.46 -6.34 3.72
C ARG A 232 -24.89 -5.15 2.86
N GLU A 233 -25.09 -3.98 3.46
CA GLU A 233 -25.64 -2.80 2.77
C GLU A 233 -24.57 -1.93 2.10
N ALA A 234 -24.67 -1.76 0.78
CA ALA A 234 -23.65 -1.12 -0.05
C ALA A 234 -23.31 0.34 0.34
N ALA A 235 -24.27 1.12 0.85
CA ALA A 235 -24.06 2.53 1.22
C ALA A 235 -23.26 2.69 2.53
N HIS A 236 -23.51 1.84 3.52
CA HIS A 236 -22.73 1.83 4.77
C HIS A 236 -21.30 1.36 4.52
N VAL A 237 -21.15 0.43 3.57
CA VAL A 237 -19.87 -0.16 3.20
C VAL A 237 -18.93 0.87 2.55
N SER A 238 -19.40 1.78 1.69
CA SER A 238 -18.52 2.78 1.06
C SER A 238 -17.90 3.76 2.07
N ASP A 239 -18.69 4.25 3.02
CA ASP A 239 -18.19 5.14 4.08
C ASP A 239 -17.13 4.46 4.95
N LEU A 240 -17.31 3.16 5.23
CA LEU A 240 -16.37 2.38 6.02
C LEU A 240 -15.09 2.10 5.25
N HIS A 241 -15.17 1.87 3.93
CA HIS A 241 -13.99 1.75 3.06
C HIS A 241 -13.15 3.04 3.05
N HIS A 242 -13.81 4.21 3.03
CA HIS A 242 -13.09 5.49 3.16
C HIS A 242 -12.46 5.66 4.55
N LEU A 243 -13.17 5.26 5.61
CA LEU A 243 -12.65 5.34 6.98
C LEU A 243 -11.44 4.43 7.22
N ILE A 244 -11.49 3.17 6.76
CA ILE A 244 -10.36 2.24 6.89
C ILE A 244 -9.15 2.74 6.10
N GLU A 245 -9.37 3.20 4.86
CA GLU A 245 -8.32 3.75 4.01
C GLU A 245 -7.61 4.92 4.70
N ASN A 246 -8.39 5.83 5.29
CA ASN A 246 -7.85 6.98 5.99
C ASN A 246 -7.11 6.62 7.28
N THR A 247 -7.66 5.67 8.04
CA THR A 247 -7.05 5.16 9.28
C THR A 247 -5.71 4.49 8.98
N MET A 248 -5.65 3.67 7.91
CA MET A 248 -4.45 2.98 7.49
C MET A 248 -3.37 3.93 6.98
N LYS A 249 -3.72 4.97 6.21
CA LYS A 249 -2.78 6.05 5.82
C LYS A 249 -2.20 6.76 7.03
N ALA A 250 -3.07 7.18 7.98
CA ALA A 250 -2.63 7.86 9.19
C ALA A 250 -1.70 6.97 10.04
N LYS A 251 -1.99 5.66 10.13
CA LYS A 251 -1.14 4.68 10.81
C LYS A 251 0.23 4.56 10.13
N GLN A 252 0.26 4.30 8.82
CA GLN A 252 1.51 4.14 8.07
C GLN A 252 2.38 5.39 8.12
N HIS A 253 1.75 6.57 7.97
CA HIS A 253 2.42 7.86 8.12
C HIS A 253 3.02 8.03 9.52
N LEU A 254 2.25 7.72 10.57
CA LEU A 254 2.72 7.80 11.94
C LEU A 254 3.89 6.85 12.22
N GLU A 255 3.86 5.61 11.72
CA GLU A 255 4.96 4.66 11.85
C GLU A 255 6.25 5.16 11.18
N ALA A 256 6.14 5.68 9.96
CA ALA A 256 7.24 6.31 9.25
C ALA A 256 7.76 7.56 9.98
N MET A 257 6.87 8.40 10.50
CA MET A 257 7.21 9.59 11.30
C MET A 257 7.89 9.25 12.61
N ILE A 258 7.48 8.18 13.29
CA ILE A 258 8.15 7.67 14.49
C ILE A 258 9.58 7.27 14.12
N TRP A 259 9.77 6.50 13.05
CA TRP A 259 11.11 6.10 12.59
C TRP A 259 11.98 7.33 12.27
N CYS A 260 11.45 8.31 11.54
CA CYS A 260 12.15 9.55 11.22
C CYS A 260 12.52 10.35 12.49
N THR A 261 11.64 10.39 13.47
CA THR A 261 11.87 11.09 14.75
C THR A 261 13.00 10.42 15.54
N ARG A 262 13.07 9.09 15.57
CA ARG A 262 14.15 8.34 16.24
C ARG A 262 15.52 8.69 15.65
N HIS A 263 15.58 8.85 14.33
CA HIS A 263 16.79 9.18 13.58
C HIS A 263 16.95 10.67 13.28
N GLU A 264 16.22 11.53 14.01
CA GLU A 264 16.32 12.99 13.94
C GLU A 264 16.21 13.56 12.51
N PHE A 265 15.33 12.98 11.69
CA PHE A 265 15.13 13.34 10.28
C PHE A 265 16.43 13.34 9.43
N LEU A 266 17.45 12.60 9.88
CA LEU A 266 18.77 12.55 9.27
C LEU A 266 19.45 13.92 9.20
N GLU A 267 19.15 14.84 10.12
CA GLU A 267 19.77 16.18 10.17
C GLU A 267 21.29 16.12 10.39
N LYS A 268 21.76 15.10 11.11
CA LYS A 268 23.18 14.90 11.44
C LYS A 268 23.97 14.15 10.37
N ILE A 269 23.30 13.61 9.34
CA ILE A 269 23.91 12.71 8.36
C ILE A 269 24.06 13.45 7.04
N CYS A 270 25.31 13.58 6.61
CA CYS A 270 25.66 14.28 5.39
C CYS A 270 25.14 13.51 4.17
N SER A 271 24.35 14.20 3.34
CA SER A 271 24.01 13.73 2.00
C SER A 271 25.24 13.72 1.10
N ARG A 272 25.23 12.87 0.07
CA ARG A 272 26.17 12.99 -1.07
C ARG A 272 25.96 14.28 -1.87
N HIS A 273 24.75 14.85 -1.80
CA HIS A 273 24.38 16.10 -2.46
C HIS A 273 24.56 17.30 -1.52
N ALA A 274 25.18 18.37 -2.01
CA ALA A 274 25.46 19.57 -1.20
C ALA A 274 24.21 20.40 -0.88
N SER A 275 23.21 20.37 -1.76
CA SER A 275 21.92 21.05 -1.58
C SER A 275 20.82 20.35 -2.38
N PHE A 276 19.56 20.70 -2.08
CA PHE A 276 18.41 20.23 -2.87
C PHE A 276 18.58 20.54 -4.36
N ALA A 277 19.01 21.76 -4.71
CA ALA A 277 19.23 22.15 -6.11
C ALA A 277 20.27 21.28 -6.82
N THR A 278 21.35 20.89 -6.13
CA THR A 278 22.36 19.97 -6.71
C THR A 278 21.81 18.56 -6.89
N TRP A 279 20.94 18.10 -6.00
CA TRP A 279 20.28 16.80 -6.12
C TRP A 279 19.30 16.79 -7.29
N SER A 280 18.43 17.82 -7.39
CA SER A 280 17.51 17.96 -8.52
C SER A 280 18.24 18.04 -9.86
N ALA A 281 19.35 18.77 -9.93
CA ALA A 281 20.17 18.86 -11.15
C ALA A 281 20.76 17.50 -11.54
N ASP A 282 21.23 16.72 -10.57
CA ASP A 282 21.78 15.37 -10.82
C ASP A 282 20.69 14.39 -11.30
N VAL A 283 19.49 14.44 -10.73
CA VAL A 283 18.33 13.64 -11.19
C VAL A 283 17.95 14.01 -12.64
N ILE A 284 17.93 15.30 -12.97
CA ILE A 284 17.68 15.76 -14.35
C ILE A 284 18.75 15.22 -15.31
N GLU A 285 20.02 15.18 -14.89
CA GLU A 285 21.10 14.65 -15.72
C GLU A 285 21.00 13.13 -15.91
N ARG A 286 20.63 12.38 -14.86
CA ARG A 286 20.33 10.94 -14.95
C ARG A 286 19.24 10.66 -15.97
N LYS A 287 18.17 11.45 -15.92
CA LYS A 287 17.05 11.37 -16.87
C LYS A 287 17.50 11.64 -18.30
N LYS A 288 18.16 12.77 -18.56
CA LYS A 288 18.72 13.07 -19.90
C LYS A 288 19.64 11.98 -20.40
N SER A 289 20.44 11.40 -19.49
CA SER A 289 21.33 10.28 -19.82
C SER A 289 20.55 9.02 -20.18
N ALA A 290 19.42 8.74 -19.52
CA ALA A 290 18.54 7.62 -19.86
C ALA A 290 17.86 7.86 -21.22
N GLU A 291 17.26 9.04 -21.43
CA GLU A 291 16.65 9.45 -22.70
C GLU A 291 17.64 9.41 -23.88
N LYS A 292 18.91 9.73 -23.66
CA LYS A 292 19.95 9.65 -24.71
C LYS A 292 20.33 8.21 -25.06
N ARG A 293 20.24 7.29 -24.09
CA ARG A 293 20.64 5.89 -24.22
C ARG A 293 19.48 4.96 -24.59
N GLN A 294 18.25 5.46 -24.55
CA GLN A 294 17.06 4.69 -24.84
C GLN A 294 17.14 4.08 -26.25
N TRP A 295 16.70 2.83 -26.35
CA TRP A 295 16.50 2.20 -27.65
C TRP A 295 15.28 2.80 -28.34
N PRO A 296 15.26 2.89 -29.68
CA PRO A 296 14.10 3.40 -30.42
C PRO A 296 12.78 2.69 -30.04
N GLU A 297 11.68 3.45 -30.06
CA GLU A 297 10.34 2.89 -29.96
C GLU A 297 10.06 2.03 -31.19
N PHE A 298 9.68 0.77 -30.97
CA PHE A 298 9.09 -0.03 -32.04
C PHE A 298 7.76 0.62 -32.43
N SER A 299 7.52 0.79 -33.74
CA SER A 299 6.34 1.49 -34.26
C SER A 299 5.05 0.66 -34.06
N GLY A 300 4.54 0.62 -32.83
CA GLY A 300 3.35 -0.13 -32.44
C GLY A 300 2.21 0.79 -31.97
N LYS A 301 1.73 1.68 -32.85
CA LYS A 301 0.52 2.49 -32.58
C LYS A 301 -0.75 1.64 -32.65
N SER A 302 -1.03 0.78 -31.67
CA SER A 302 -2.37 0.17 -31.55
C SER A 302 -2.76 -0.41 -30.18
N SER A 303 -2.20 0.05 -29.06
CA SER A 303 -2.84 -0.22 -27.76
C SER A 303 -2.68 0.98 -26.81
N GLY A 304 -3.78 1.70 -26.62
CA GLY A 304 -3.85 2.94 -25.83
C GLY A 304 -3.72 2.75 -24.31
N HIS A 305 -2.85 1.85 -23.84
CA HIS A 305 -2.67 1.62 -22.41
C HIS A 305 -1.23 1.54 -21.90
N ASN A 306 -0.18 1.69 -22.72
CA ASN A 306 1.22 1.68 -22.22
C ASN A 306 2.16 2.63 -23.00
N GLU A 307 1.69 3.81 -23.39
CA GLU A 307 2.40 4.77 -24.25
C GLU A 307 3.50 5.61 -23.56
N VAL A 308 4.06 5.22 -22.40
CA VAL A 308 4.85 6.18 -21.58
C VAL A 308 6.22 5.71 -21.07
N ASN A 309 6.62 4.44 -21.14
CA ASN A 309 7.71 3.95 -20.26
C ASN A 309 9.16 3.97 -20.81
N GLN A 310 9.45 4.59 -21.95
CA GLN A 310 10.82 4.66 -22.48
C GLN A 310 11.61 5.86 -21.95
N GLY A 311 12.88 5.64 -21.57
CA GLY A 311 13.72 6.67 -20.95
C GLY A 311 13.32 7.09 -19.52
N ILE A 312 12.25 6.49 -18.97
CA ILE A 312 11.75 6.74 -17.61
C ILE A 312 12.67 6.06 -16.59
N LEU A 313 12.98 6.75 -15.49
CA LEU A 313 13.73 6.19 -14.36
C LEU A 313 12.88 5.20 -13.54
N PHE A 314 13.48 4.24 -12.83
CA PHE A 314 12.75 3.35 -11.91
C PHE A 314 11.96 4.15 -10.87
N ILE A 315 12.55 5.20 -10.30
CA ILE A 315 11.86 6.06 -9.33
C ILE A 315 10.65 6.79 -9.92
N GLU A 316 10.74 7.28 -11.16
CA GLU A 316 9.64 7.95 -11.86
C GLU A 316 8.49 6.97 -12.13
N GLN A 317 8.82 5.76 -12.60
CA GLN A 317 7.83 4.70 -12.83
C GLN A 317 7.14 4.27 -11.52
N ALA A 318 7.91 4.14 -10.43
CA ALA A 318 7.38 3.80 -9.12
C ALA A 318 6.40 4.87 -8.61
N LEU A 319 6.73 6.15 -8.79
CA LEU A 319 5.86 7.27 -8.39
C LEU A 319 4.60 7.38 -9.27
N GLN A 320 4.70 7.12 -10.58
CA GLN A 320 3.53 7.06 -11.46
C GLN A 320 2.56 5.97 -11.03
N ASN A 321 3.07 4.79 -10.65
CA ASN A 321 2.24 3.68 -10.19
C ASN A 321 1.54 3.96 -8.85
N LEU A 322 2.10 4.82 -8.00
CA LEU A 322 1.41 5.29 -6.78
C LEU A 322 0.20 6.19 -7.09
N GLY A 323 0.25 6.94 -8.19
CA GLY A 323 -0.81 7.88 -8.61
C GLY A 323 -1.89 7.27 -9.53
N GLY A 324 -1.66 6.07 -10.07
CA GLY A 324 -2.53 5.44 -11.08
C GLY A 324 -3.90 4.94 -10.57
N GLN A 325 -4.12 4.86 -9.26
CA GLN A 325 -5.47 4.62 -8.73
C GLN A 325 -6.24 5.95 -8.68
N GLN A 326 -7.00 6.20 -9.74
CA GLN A 326 -8.10 7.16 -9.74
C GLN A 326 -8.98 6.91 -8.51
N SER A 327 -8.89 7.82 -7.54
CA SER A 327 -9.90 7.99 -6.52
C SER A 327 -11.19 8.47 -7.22
N TYR A 328 -11.93 7.53 -7.81
CA TYR A 328 -13.33 7.76 -8.08
C TYR A 328 -14.00 8.04 -6.74
N ARG A 329 -14.37 9.30 -6.55
CA ARG A 329 -15.29 9.89 -5.56
C ARG A 329 -14.67 10.75 -4.45
N ASP A 330 -15.14 11.99 -4.50
CA ASP A 330 -15.59 12.83 -3.40
C ASP A 330 -14.60 13.78 -2.70
N ASN A 331 -14.53 14.95 -3.36
CA ASN A 331 -14.09 16.28 -2.93
C ASN A 331 -14.68 16.82 -1.59
N GLN A 332 -15.12 16.01 -0.63
CA GLN A 332 -15.69 16.56 0.62
C GLN A 332 -15.20 15.95 1.94
N GLU A 333 -14.58 14.76 1.97
CA GLU A 333 -14.12 14.16 3.25
C GLU A 333 -12.61 13.85 3.32
N GLY A 334 -11.83 14.09 2.24
CA GLY A 334 -10.36 13.99 2.26
C GLY A 334 -9.63 15.04 3.11
N VAL A 335 -10.38 15.91 3.81
CA VAL A 335 -9.86 17.03 4.61
C VAL A 335 -9.24 16.56 5.94
N GLU A 336 -9.53 15.35 6.41
CA GLU A 336 -9.10 14.95 7.77
C GLU A 336 -7.61 14.58 7.86
N ILE A 337 -7.02 13.97 6.84
CA ILE A 337 -5.59 13.57 6.87
C ILE A 337 -4.66 14.73 6.49
N THR A 338 -5.15 15.70 5.72
CA THR A 338 -4.35 16.86 5.29
C THR A 338 -3.88 17.71 6.48
N TYR A 339 -4.55 17.64 7.64
CA TYR A 339 -4.06 18.23 8.89
C TYR A 339 -2.71 17.67 9.38
N LEU A 340 -2.32 16.47 8.93
CA LEU A 340 -1.03 15.87 9.21
C LEU A 340 0.09 16.38 8.28
N GLN A 341 -0.25 16.99 7.15
CA GLN A 341 0.74 17.51 6.21
C GLN A 341 1.38 18.79 6.77
N ASN A 342 2.66 18.99 6.47
CA ASN A 342 3.29 20.28 6.73
C ASN A 342 2.68 21.39 5.84
N GLU A 343 2.42 22.57 6.39
CA GLU A 343 1.71 23.66 5.70
C GLU A 343 2.45 24.16 4.45
N GLN A 344 3.78 24.03 4.42
CA GLN A 344 4.59 24.33 3.23
C GLN A 344 4.43 23.25 2.14
N SER A 345 4.37 21.98 2.53
CA SER A 345 4.15 20.84 1.64
C SER A 345 2.74 20.84 1.04
N ALA A 346 1.74 21.29 1.80
CA ALA A 346 0.36 21.42 1.32
C ALA A 346 0.21 22.47 0.19
N SER A 347 1.08 23.50 0.15
CA SER A 347 1.02 24.58 -0.86
C SER A 347 1.74 24.26 -2.17
N GLU A 348 2.73 23.37 -2.14
CA GLU A 348 3.50 22.97 -3.34
C GLU A 348 2.91 21.75 -4.05
N PHE A 349 2.12 20.94 -3.33
CA PHE A 349 1.42 19.76 -3.84
C PHE A 349 -0.07 19.98 -4.13
N SER A 350 -0.56 21.24 -4.10
CA SER A 350 -1.95 21.57 -4.47
C SER A 350 -2.26 21.45 -5.97
N CYS A 351 -1.31 20.96 -6.78
CA CYS A 351 -1.62 20.49 -8.13
C CYS A 351 -2.41 19.19 -7.98
N THR A 352 -3.62 19.18 -8.54
CA THR A 352 -4.55 18.04 -8.56
C THR A 352 -3.83 16.70 -8.71
N ILE A 353 -4.18 15.74 -7.83
CA ILE A 353 -3.64 14.36 -7.76
C ILE A 353 -3.69 13.63 -9.12
N ASP A 354 -4.49 14.12 -10.07
CA ASP A 354 -4.54 13.67 -11.47
C ASP A 354 -3.19 13.74 -12.20
N GLN A 355 -2.19 14.44 -11.65
CA GLN A 355 -0.82 14.43 -12.18
C GLN A 355 0.18 14.42 -11.02
N PHE A 356 0.52 13.23 -10.49
CA PHE A 356 1.87 13.02 -9.93
C PHE A 356 2.86 13.36 -11.05
N SER A 357 3.21 14.64 -11.16
CA SER A 357 4.02 15.11 -12.26
C SER A 357 5.39 14.46 -12.12
N VAL A 358 5.98 14.12 -13.26
CA VAL A 358 7.28 13.47 -13.42
C VAL A 358 8.43 14.26 -12.74
N ASN A 359 8.16 15.47 -12.22
CA ASN A 359 9.07 16.33 -11.48
C ASN A 359 8.95 16.24 -9.94
N SER A 360 8.24 15.24 -9.40
CA SER A 360 7.99 15.12 -7.95
C SER A 360 9.18 14.57 -7.14
N TYR A 361 10.27 14.20 -7.82
CA TYR A 361 11.50 13.68 -7.21
C TYR A 361 12.71 14.51 -7.67
N PRO A 362 13.69 14.81 -6.79
CA PRO A 362 13.81 14.36 -5.40
C PRO A 362 12.89 15.10 -4.42
N PHE A 363 12.61 14.49 -3.26
CA PHE A 363 11.93 15.17 -2.14
C PHE A 363 12.91 16.11 -1.42
N LYS A 364 12.47 17.30 -0.98
CA LYS A 364 13.40 18.29 -0.39
C LYS A 364 13.98 17.84 0.94
N ASN A 365 13.17 17.13 1.72
CA ASN A 365 13.57 16.62 3.02
C ASN A 365 12.78 15.35 3.38
N LEU A 366 13.21 14.68 4.45
CA LEU A 366 12.62 13.41 4.89
C LEU A 366 11.15 13.57 5.32
N ARG A 367 10.78 14.71 5.89
CA ARG A 367 9.38 14.98 6.28
C ARG A 367 8.47 15.04 5.07
N GLU A 368 8.87 15.75 4.04
CA GLU A 368 8.14 15.81 2.77
C GLU A 368 8.04 14.43 2.11
N ALA A 369 9.13 13.65 2.10
CA ALA A 369 9.09 12.29 1.57
C ALA A 369 8.04 11.43 2.30
N VAL A 370 7.95 11.52 3.63
CA VAL A 370 6.94 10.78 4.41
C VAL A 370 5.53 11.29 4.15
N ASP A 371 5.32 12.62 4.13
CA ASP A 371 4.02 13.23 3.89
C ASP A 371 3.49 12.87 2.49
N VAL A 372 4.34 12.94 1.45
CA VAL A 372 3.97 12.60 0.08
C VAL A 372 3.66 11.12 -0.06
N LEU A 373 4.56 10.24 0.40
CA LEU A 373 4.44 8.80 0.17
C LEU A 373 3.31 8.16 0.98
N PHE A 374 3.12 8.54 2.25
CA PHE A 374 2.22 7.79 3.14
C PHE A 374 0.82 8.41 3.30
N LEU A 375 0.63 9.69 2.95
CA LEU A 375 -0.69 10.33 2.97
C LEU A 375 -1.42 10.29 1.61
N HIS A 376 -0.70 9.99 0.52
CA HIS A 376 -1.26 9.87 -0.83
C HIS A 376 -1.16 8.43 -1.36
N GLY A 377 -1.85 8.15 -2.47
CA GLY A 377 -1.99 6.80 -3.03
C GLY A 377 -2.82 5.87 -2.13
N GLY A 378 -3.04 4.63 -2.57
CA GLY A 378 -3.77 3.62 -1.80
C GLY A 378 -3.04 3.17 -0.53
N SER A 379 -3.75 2.83 0.54
CA SER A 379 -3.14 2.28 1.78
C SER A 379 -2.62 0.85 1.61
N ASP A 380 -3.11 0.12 0.61
CA ASP A 380 -2.66 -1.20 0.18
C ASP A 380 -1.24 -1.19 -0.43
N MET A 381 -0.79 -0.06 -0.98
CA MET A 381 0.52 0.10 -1.61
C MET A 381 1.69 0.30 -0.61
N VAL A 382 1.56 -0.13 0.65
CA VAL A 382 2.54 0.13 1.71
C VAL A 382 3.95 -0.37 1.38
N ILE A 383 4.07 -1.53 0.72
CA ILE A 383 5.35 -2.11 0.33
C ILE A 383 6.04 -1.22 -0.72
N ALA A 384 5.28 -0.74 -1.71
CA ALA A 384 5.79 0.17 -2.74
C ALA A 384 6.24 1.51 -2.12
N LYS A 385 5.44 2.06 -1.19
CA LYS A 385 5.77 3.30 -0.46
C LYS A 385 7.07 3.14 0.34
N GLN A 386 7.24 2.02 1.05
CA GLN A 386 8.48 1.69 1.78
C GLN A 386 9.68 1.52 0.84
N ALA A 387 9.51 0.87 -0.31
CA ALA A 387 10.56 0.70 -1.31
C ALA A 387 11.01 2.04 -1.90
N ILE A 388 10.07 2.95 -2.20
CA ILE A 388 10.38 4.30 -2.69
C ILE A 388 11.08 5.13 -1.61
N PHE A 389 10.67 4.99 -0.35
CA PHE A 389 11.37 5.63 0.77
C PHE A 389 12.80 5.10 0.95
N LEU A 390 13.02 3.79 0.80
CA LEU A 390 14.35 3.19 0.78
C LEU A 390 15.19 3.70 -0.38
N TYR A 391 14.63 3.78 -1.59
CA TYR A 391 15.27 4.39 -2.75
C TYR A 391 15.75 5.81 -2.41
N TYR A 392 14.90 6.64 -1.79
CA TYR A 392 15.27 7.98 -1.36
C TYR A 392 16.46 7.99 -0.38
N VAL A 393 16.49 7.07 0.58
CA VAL A 393 17.60 6.96 1.54
C VAL A 393 18.89 6.50 0.84
N PHE A 394 18.81 5.55 -0.09
CA PHE A 394 19.95 5.10 -0.89
C PHE A 394 20.50 6.22 -1.77
N ASP A 395 19.64 6.90 -2.52
CA ASP A 395 20.07 7.97 -3.43
C ASP A 395 20.80 9.09 -2.66
N ARG A 396 20.30 9.43 -1.47
CA ARG A 396 20.93 10.43 -0.61
C ARG A 396 22.33 10.05 -0.11
N HIS A 397 22.68 8.76 0.00
CA HIS A 397 23.88 8.33 0.74
C HIS A 397 24.78 7.29 0.05
N TRP A 398 24.42 6.68 -1.08
CA TRP A 398 25.12 5.46 -1.55
C TRP A 398 26.63 5.64 -1.81
N THR A 399 27.11 6.84 -2.15
CA THR A 399 28.55 7.13 -2.32
C THR A 399 29.28 7.49 -1.02
N ARG A 400 28.58 7.50 0.11
CA ARG A 400 29.16 7.76 1.45
C ARG A 400 29.62 6.45 2.08
N PRO A 401 30.63 6.48 2.97
CA PRO A 401 31.07 5.27 3.67
C PRO A 401 29.94 4.59 4.44
N ASP A 402 29.82 3.27 4.31
CA ASP A 402 28.77 2.46 4.95
C ASP A 402 28.66 2.71 6.46
N SER A 403 29.78 2.95 7.14
CA SER A 403 29.82 3.24 8.58
C SER A 403 28.98 4.46 9.00
N GLU A 404 28.68 5.37 8.06
CA GLU A 404 27.96 6.61 8.35
C GLU A 404 26.43 6.49 8.25
N TRP A 405 25.91 5.55 7.45
CA TRP A 405 24.48 5.53 7.10
C TRP A 405 23.87 4.13 6.97
N ARG A 406 24.66 3.07 6.79
CA ARG A 406 24.15 1.71 6.51
C ARG A 406 23.25 1.18 7.62
N TYR A 407 23.57 1.51 8.88
CA TYR A 407 22.77 1.15 10.06
C TYR A 407 21.34 1.69 10.01
N LEU A 408 21.09 2.80 9.30
CA LEU A 408 19.74 3.34 9.12
C LEU A 408 18.88 2.40 8.28
N VAL A 409 19.45 1.89 7.19
CA VAL A 409 18.73 0.99 6.28
C VAL A 409 18.46 -0.34 6.98
N ASP A 410 19.43 -0.83 7.77
CA ASP A 410 19.27 -2.06 8.53
C ASP A 410 18.21 -1.90 9.63
N ASP A 411 18.18 -0.77 10.34
CA ASP A 411 17.12 -0.45 11.31
C ASP A 411 15.75 -0.25 10.66
N PHE A 412 15.68 0.39 9.49
CA PHE A 412 14.44 0.53 8.72
C PHE A 412 13.92 -0.84 8.30
N ALA A 413 14.78 -1.70 7.76
CA ALA A 413 14.41 -3.06 7.37
C ALA A 413 13.94 -3.90 8.56
N ALA A 414 14.61 -3.80 9.71
CA ALA A 414 14.18 -4.46 10.94
C ALA A 414 12.84 -3.92 11.47
N THR A 415 12.62 -2.60 11.40
CA THR A 415 11.40 -1.95 11.89
C THR A 415 10.17 -2.34 11.05
N PHE A 416 10.33 -2.40 9.73
CA PHE A 416 9.22 -2.65 8.79
C PHE A 416 9.17 -4.08 8.24
N GLY A 417 10.04 -4.97 8.71
CA GLY A 417 10.05 -6.38 8.30
C GLY A 417 10.48 -6.60 6.85
N ILE A 418 11.35 -5.74 6.32
CA ILE A 418 11.78 -5.79 4.92
C ILE A 418 12.87 -6.85 4.76
N SER A 419 12.70 -7.73 3.77
CA SER A 419 13.66 -8.79 3.51
C SER A 419 14.98 -8.22 2.95
N CYS A 420 16.09 -8.92 3.22
CA CYS A 420 17.39 -8.56 2.65
C CYS A 420 17.37 -8.52 1.11
N ARG A 421 16.59 -9.41 0.48
CA ARG A 421 16.41 -9.44 -0.98
C ARG A 421 15.75 -8.17 -1.49
N THR A 422 14.63 -7.75 -0.89
CA THR A 422 13.91 -6.51 -1.25
C THR A 422 14.78 -5.27 -1.08
N LEU A 423 15.59 -5.24 -0.01
CA LEU A 423 16.54 -4.15 0.24
C LEU A 423 17.59 -4.04 -0.86
N LEU A 424 18.16 -5.16 -1.30
CA LEU A 424 19.11 -5.21 -2.41
C LEU A 424 18.46 -4.86 -3.75
N GLU A 425 17.22 -5.31 -3.99
CA GLU A 425 16.45 -4.93 -5.18
C GLU A 425 16.24 -3.40 -5.25
N CYS A 426 15.85 -2.77 -4.13
CA CYS A 426 15.71 -1.30 -4.05
C CYS A 426 17.03 -0.57 -4.33
N LEU A 427 18.15 -1.08 -3.80
CA LEU A 427 19.48 -0.53 -4.07
C LEU A 427 19.84 -0.67 -5.56
N VAL A 428 19.59 -1.83 -6.17
CA VAL A 428 19.86 -2.05 -7.60
C VAL A 428 19.05 -1.09 -8.46
N PHE A 429 17.78 -0.83 -8.15
CA PHE A 429 17.00 0.18 -8.88
C PHE A 429 17.63 1.57 -8.79
N CYS A 430 18.09 1.98 -7.60
CA CYS A 430 18.80 3.25 -7.41
C CYS A 430 20.11 3.33 -8.21
N LEU A 431 20.88 2.25 -8.24
CA LEU A 431 22.17 2.20 -8.95
C LEU A 431 21.99 2.17 -10.47
N LEU A 432 20.93 1.52 -10.97
CA LEU A 432 20.63 1.47 -12.41
C LEU A 432 20.09 2.81 -12.94
N ASP A 433 19.41 3.59 -12.10
CA ASP A 433 19.01 4.97 -12.43
C ASP A 433 20.20 5.94 -12.43
N ASP A 434 21.25 5.71 -11.63
CA ASP A 434 22.46 6.54 -11.61
C ASP A 434 23.27 6.38 -12.93
N HIS A 435 23.66 7.50 -13.55
CA HIS A 435 24.32 7.51 -14.86
C HIS A 435 25.81 7.09 -14.84
N SER A 436 26.42 6.94 -13.66
CA SER A 436 27.85 6.66 -13.49
C SER A 436 28.24 5.19 -13.76
N SER A 437 29.46 4.97 -14.26
CA SER A 437 30.00 3.63 -14.48
C SER A 437 30.20 2.85 -13.19
N GLN A 438 30.56 3.53 -12.09
CA GLN A 438 30.71 2.91 -10.77
C GLN A 438 29.40 2.29 -10.29
N ALA A 439 28.28 3.00 -10.44
CA ALA A 439 26.97 2.47 -10.06
C ALA A 439 26.58 1.25 -10.90
N LEU A 440 26.94 1.23 -12.20
CA LEU A 440 26.72 0.07 -13.06
C LEU A 440 27.48 -1.16 -12.58
N GLU A 441 28.76 -1.01 -12.23
CA GLU A 441 29.60 -2.12 -11.76
C GLU A 441 29.07 -2.71 -10.45
N GLU A 442 28.69 -1.84 -9.50
CA GLU A 442 28.09 -2.26 -8.24
C GLU A 442 26.75 -2.99 -8.48
N ALA A 443 25.87 -2.45 -9.32
CA ALA A 443 24.60 -3.11 -9.67
C ALA A 443 24.83 -4.50 -10.28
N CYS A 444 25.78 -4.61 -11.23
CA CYS A 444 26.16 -5.89 -11.84
C CYS A 444 26.67 -6.92 -10.82
N SER A 445 27.37 -6.49 -9.76
CA SER A 445 27.85 -7.38 -8.70
C SER A 445 26.71 -7.90 -7.79
N LEU A 446 25.64 -7.13 -7.64
CA LEU A 446 24.50 -7.44 -6.77
C LEU A 446 23.42 -8.27 -7.47
N LEU A 447 23.26 -8.10 -8.78
CA LEU A 447 22.22 -8.79 -9.58
C LEU A 447 22.16 -10.31 -9.36
N PRO A 448 23.28 -11.07 -9.35
CA PRO A 448 23.24 -12.52 -9.11
C PRO A 448 22.60 -12.94 -7.79
N LYS A 449 22.55 -12.05 -6.78
CA LYS A 449 21.95 -12.32 -5.47
C LYS A 449 20.44 -12.10 -5.44
N ILE A 450 19.89 -11.32 -6.37
CA ILE A 450 18.48 -10.93 -6.40
C ILE A 450 17.71 -11.49 -7.60
N SER A 451 18.40 -11.89 -8.67
CA SER A 451 17.77 -12.39 -9.88
C SER A 451 16.95 -13.66 -9.62
N SER A 452 15.67 -13.60 -9.99
CA SER A 452 14.71 -14.69 -9.87
C SER A 452 13.60 -14.54 -10.92
N LYS A 453 12.60 -15.43 -10.89
CA LYS A 453 11.40 -15.35 -11.74
C LYS A 453 10.62 -14.04 -11.60
N GLU A 454 10.70 -13.40 -10.43
CA GLU A 454 9.95 -12.18 -10.10
C GLU A 454 10.78 -10.90 -10.38
N THR A 455 11.96 -11.02 -10.98
CA THR A 455 12.80 -9.85 -11.23
C THR A 455 12.15 -8.90 -12.23
N HIS A 456 12.20 -7.61 -11.90
CA HIS A 456 11.55 -6.58 -12.69
C HIS A 456 12.09 -6.52 -14.13
N PRO A 457 11.24 -6.61 -15.17
CA PRO A 457 11.65 -6.76 -16.58
C PRO A 457 12.52 -5.60 -17.09
N LYS A 458 12.25 -4.37 -16.63
CA LYS A 458 13.03 -3.17 -16.96
C LYS A 458 14.51 -3.25 -16.57
N ILE A 459 14.92 -4.13 -15.65
CA ILE A 459 16.35 -4.33 -15.34
C ILE A 459 17.12 -4.75 -16.59
N ALA A 460 16.59 -5.71 -17.36
CA ALA A 460 17.26 -6.18 -18.58
C ALA A 460 17.32 -5.06 -19.64
N GLN A 461 16.26 -4.26 -19.75
CA GLN A 461 16.22 -3.10 -20.65
C GLN A 461 17.28 -2.07 -20.28
N VAL A 462 17.37 -1.66 -19.02
CA VAL A 462 18.35 -0.64 -18.59
C VAL A 462 19.78 -1.15 -18.72
N LEU A 463 20.03 -2.44 -18.44
CA LEU A 463 21.35 -3.05 -18.67
C LEU A 463 21.75 -3.04 -20.16
N LEU A 464 20.79 -3.30 -21.05
CA LEU A 464 21.00 -3.20 -22.49
C LEU A 464 21.32 -1.76 -22.92
N GLU A 465 20.56 -0.77 -22.46
CA GLU A 465 20.81 0.67 -22.68
C GLU A 465 22.16 1.13 -22.10
N ARG A 466 22.68 0.42 -21.10
CA ARG A 466 23.99 0.64 -20.48
C ARG A 466 25.12 -0.12 -21.15
N GLN A 467 24.88 -0.77 -22.29
CA GLN A 467 25.85 -1.58 -23.03
C GLN A 467 26.41 -2.76 -22.21
N LYS A 468 25.55 -3.41 -21.43
CA LYS A 468 25.85 -4.66 -20.67
C LYS A 468 24.91 -5.80 -21.06
N PRO A 469 24.91 -6.23 -22.34
CA PRO A 469 24.02 -7.29 -22.82
C PRO A 469 24.35 -8.66 -22.20
N ASP A 470 25.60 -8.88 -21.79
CA ASP A 470 26.06 -10.09 -21.11
C ASP A 470 25.36 -10.29 -19.76
N VAL A 471 25.29 -9.25 -18.93
CA VAL A 471 24.60 -9.29 -17.64
C VAL A 471 23.09 -9.31 -17.84
N ALA A 472 22.56 -8.55 -18.80
CA ALA A 472 21.13 -8.55 -19.14
C ALA A 472 20.64 -9.95 -19.51
N LEU A 473 21.43 -10.70 -20.29
CA LEU A 473 21.09 -12.06 -20.69
C LEU A 473 21.02 -13.02 -19.49
N VAL A 474 21.94 -12.90 -18.54
CA VAL A 474 21.91 -13.71 -17.30
C VAL A 474 20.65 -13.41 -16.50
N VAL A 475 20.27 -12.13 -16.38
CA VAL A 475 19.03 -11.74 -15.70
C VAL A 475 17.80 -12.34 -16.39
N LEU A 476 17.72 -12.28 -17.72
CA LEU A 476 16.63 -12.90 -18.50
C LEU A 476 16.58 -14.42 -18.35
N LYS A 477 17.74 -15.07 -18.23
CA LYS A 477 17.83 -16.51 -17.93
C LYS A 477 17.24 -16.83 -16.56
N CYS A 478 17.55 -16.02 -15.55
CA CYS A 478 17.04 -16.19 -14.19
C CYS A 478 15.53 -15.92 -14.06
N THR A 479 14.95 -15.05 -14.90
CA THR A 479 13.49 -14.79 -14.89
C THR A 479 12.68 -15.93 -15.48
N GLY A 480 13.32 -16.91 -16.13
CA GLY A 480 12.63 -17.97 -16.84
C GLY A 480 12.06 -17.52 -18.19
N CYS A 481 12.45 -16.34 -18.70
CA CYS A 481 12.16 -15.92 -20.07
C CYS A 481 12.81 -16.86 -21.12
N ASP A 482 13.74 -17.73 -20.70
CA ASP A 482 14.38 -18.77 -21.49
C ASP A 482 13.60 -20.09 -21.58
N SER A 483 12.46 -20.20 -20.89
CA SER A 483 11.73 -21.47 -20.80
C SER A 483 11.13 -21.88 -22.15
N LEU A 484 11.92 -22.57 -22.96
CA LEU A 484 11.50 -23.37 -24.12
C LEU A 484 10.58 -24.55 -23.72
N SER A 485 10.29 -24.71 -22.43
CA SER A 485 9.49 -25.81 -21.87
C SER A 485 8.07 -25.37 -21.48
N ALA A 486 7.09 -26.07 -22.04
CA ALA A 486 5.65 -25.79 -22.08
C ALA A 486 4.85 -25.88 -20.74
N ASN A 487 5.46 -25.71 -19.57
CA ASN A 487 4.75 -25.81 -18.28
C ASN A 487 4.86 -24.52 -17.48
N ILE A 488 4.16 -23.48 -17.91
CA ILE A 488 3.87 -22.29 -17.09
C ILE A 488 2.36 -22.04 -17.20
N GLU A 489 1.77 -21.72 -16.04
CA GLU A 489 0.35 -21.45 -15.82
C GLU A 489 -0.25 -20.50 -16.88
N LYS A 490 -1.57 -20.63 -17.07
CA LYS A 490 -2.39 -19.95 -18.10
C LYS A 490 -2.26 -18.41 -18.19
N ASP A 491 -1.52 -17.76 -17.30
CA ASP A 491 -1.29 -16.31 -17.25
C ASP A 491 0.12 -15.84 -17.68
N GLY A 492 1.08 -16.74 -17.94
CA GLY A 492 2.50 -16.39 -18.10
C GLY A 492 2.99 -15.95 -19.48
N LEU A 493 2.21 -15.20 -20.26
CA LEU A 493 2.66 -14.68 -21.57
C LEU A 493 3.44 -13.36 -21.38
N LEU A 494 4.68 -13.32 -21.87
CA LEU A 494 5.50 -12.09 -21.86
C LEU A 494 4.80 -10.96 -22.63
N CYS A 495 4.89 -9.74 -22.10
CA CYS A 495 4.49 -8.55 -22.83
C CYS A 495 5.33 -8.43 -24.12
N LEU A 496 4.76 -7.85 -25.19
CA LEU A 496 5.49 -7.60 -26.44
C LEU A 496 6.78 -6.80 -26.19
N SER A 497 6.76 -5.80 -25.30
CA SER A 497 7.95 -5.01 -24.96
C SER A 497 9.06 -5.84 -24.28
N GLU A 498 8.68 -6.79 -23.42
CA GLU A 498 9.61 -7.70 -22.76
C GLU A 498 10.22 -8.69 -23.75
N ALA A 499 9.41 -9.20 -24.68
CA ALA A 499 9.86 -10.10 -25.75
C ALA A 499 10.81 -9.39 -26.72
N VAL A 500 10.52 -8.15 -27.09
CA VAL A 500 11.42 -7.32 -27.92
C VAL A 500 12.74 -7.06 -27.19
N THR A 501 12.71 -6.70 -25.90
CA THR A 501 13.92 -6.51 -25.08
C THR A 501 14.75 -7.80 -25.03
N ALA A 502 14.09 -8.95 -24.88
CA ALA A 502 14.74 -10.25 -24.84
C ALA A 502 15.42 -10.62 -26.17
N ILE A 503 14.86 -10.25 -27.33
CA ILE A 503 15.51 -10.38 -28.63
C ILE A 503 16.71 -9.43 -28.73
N ARG A 504 16.50 -8.14 -28.42
CA ARG A 504 17.54 -7.11 -28.47
C ARG A 504 18.78 -7.52 -27.67
N VAL A 505 18.59 -8.00 -26.44
CA VAL A 505 19.70 -8.48 -25.58
C VAL A 505 20.48 -9.63 -26.22
N ARG A 506 19.80 -10.62 -26.81
CA ARG A 506 20.46 -11.79 -27.40
C ARG A 506 21.23 -11.44 -28.67
N ILE A 507 20.69 -10.57 -29.51
CA ILE A 507 21.35 -10.12 -30.74
C ILE A 507 22.59 -9.28 -30.37
N GLU A 508 22.47 -8.34 -29.43
CA GLU A 508 23.58 -7.50 -28.95
C GLU A 508 24.68 -8.30 -28.26
N TYR A 509 24.34 -9.40 -27.57
CA TYR A 509 25.34 -10.32 -27.03
C TYR A 509 25.99 -11.22 -28.11
N GLY A 510 25.45 -11.22 -29.34
CA GLY A 510 25.98 -11.99 -30.48
C GLY A 510 25.38 -13.39 -30.65
N GLN A 511 24.30 -13.71 -29.94
CA GLN A 511 23.62 -15.02 -29.99
C GLN A 511 22.38 -14.99 -30.90
N VAL A 512 22.60 -14.74 -32.20
CA VAL A 512 21.53 -14.63 -33.22
C VAL A 512 20.67 -15.91 -33.29
N THR A 513 21.28 -17.09 -33.20
CA THR A 513 20.54 -18.36 -33.18
C THR A 513 19.66 -18.52 -31.94
N GLU A 514 20.13 -18.07 -30.77
CA GLU A 514 19.33 -18.11 -29.54
C GLU A 514 18.16 -17.13 -29.62
N ALA A 515 18.38 -15.95 -30.21
CA ALA A 515 17.33 -14.98 -30.51
C ALA A 515 16.26 -15.57 -31.45
N PHE A 516 16.68 -16.29 -32.50
CA PHE A 516 15.77 -16.99 -33.42
C PHE A 516 14.94 -18.07 -32.72
N MET A 517 15.57 -18.91 -31.89
CA MET A 517 14.86 -19.95 -31.15
C MET A 517 13.83 -19.35 -30.18
N PHE A 518 14.19 -18.23 -29.52
CA PHE A 518 13.27 -17.48 -28.67
C PHE A 518 12.10 -16.89 -29.48
N HIS A 519 12.36 -16.26 -30.63
CA HIS A 519 11.34 -15.75 -31.55
C HIS A 519 10.33 -16.86 -31.91
N ARG A 520 10.82 -18.00 -32.41
CA ARG A 520 9.99 -19.15 -32.79
C ARG A 520 9.13 -19.65 -31.63
N SER A 521 9.73 -19.80 -30.45
CA SER A 521 8.99 -20.23 -29.26
C SER A 521 7.91 -19.23 -28.85
N TYR A 522 8.18 -17.93 -28.95
CA TYR A 522 7.21 -16.89 -28.63
C TYR A 522 6.05 -16.87 -29.63
N CYS A 523 6.33 -16.91 -30.94
CA CYS A 523 5.30 -16.93 -31.98
C CYS A 523 4.40 -18.17 -31.87
N SER A 524 4.96 -19.34 -31.55
CA SER A 524 4.16 -20.55 -31.29
C SER A 524 3.20 -20.36 -30.12
N ARG A 525 3.66 -19.74 -29.03
CA ARG A 525 2.82 -19.47 -27.84
C ARG A 525 1.73 -18.44 -28.11
N ILE A 526 2.03 -17.37 -28.85
CA ILE A 526 1.03 -16.38 -29.26
C ILE A 526 -0.01 -17.01 -30.17
N LYS A 527 0.39 -17.88 -31.11
CA LYS A 527 -0.54 -18.60 -31.98
C LYS A 527 -1.53 -19.46 -31.19
N GLU A 528 -1.09 -20.08 -30.10
CA GLU A 528 -1.94 -20.89 -29.22
C GLU A 528 -2.85 -20.04 -28.32
N GLN A 529 -2.34 -18.94 -27.77
CA GLN A 529 -3.03 -18.17 -26.72
C GLN A 529 -3.80 -16.96 -27.23
N ARG A 530 -3.27 -16.25 -28.24
CA ARG A 530 -3.81 -14.98 -28.79
C ARG A 530 -3.64 -14.95 -30.33
N PRO A 531 -4.37 -15.78 -31.08
CA PRO A 531 -4.21 -15.87 -32.53
C PRO A 531 -4.58 -14.57 -33.26
N ALA A 532 -5.44 -13.73 -32.68
CA ALA A 532 -5.82 -12.44 -33.25
C ALA A 532 -4.66 -11.43 -33.29
N ASP A 533 -3.76 -11.47 -32.31
CA ASP A 533 -2.63 -10.53 -32.17
C ASP A 533 -1.35 -11.05 -32.82
N MET A 534 -1.37 -12.30 -33.29
CA MET A 534 -0.20 -13.01 -33.83
C MET A 534 0.51 -12.24 -34.92
N ILE A 535 -0.23 -11.73 -35.91
CA ILE A 535 0.36 -11.01 -37.06
C ILE A 535 1.10 -9.76 -36.59
N HIS A 536 0.51 -9.00 -35.67
CA HIS A 536 1.12 -7.79 -35.13
C HIS A 536 2.38 -8.09 -34.33
N HIS A 537 2.35 -9.11 -33.47
CA HIS A 537 3.50 -9.50 -32.66
C HIS A 537 4.67 -10.02 -33.52
N VAL A 538 4.37 -10.86 -34.52
CA VAL A 538 5.37 -11.36 -35.48
C VAL A 538 5.97 -10.22 -36.27
N GLU A 539 5.16 -9.29 -36.78
CA GLU A 539 5.63 -8.10 -37.51
C GLU A 539 6.62 -7.29 -36.67
N VAL A 540 6.21 -6.89 -35.46
CA VAL A 540 7.05 -6.08 -34.57
C VAL A 540 8.36 -6.79 -34.23
N MET A 541 8.31 -8.08 -33.88
CA MET A 541 9.51 -8.83 -33.52
C MET A 541 10.45 -9.05 -34.70
N MET A 542 9.92 -9.34 -35.89
CA MET A 542 10.73 -9.54 -37.09
C MET A 542 11.38 -8.25 -37.57
N VAL A 543 10.64 -7.14 -37.56
CA VAL A 543 11.18 -5.83 -37.91
C VAL A 543 12.33 -5.47 -36.99
N GLU A 544 12.14 -5.58 -35.68
CA GLU A 544 13.19 -5.34 -34.68
C GLU A 544 14.40 -6.27 -34.86
N PHE A 545 14.17 -7.56 -35.09
CA PHE A 545 15.25 -8.52 -35.35
C PHE A 545 16.10 -8.09 -36.55
N CYS A 546 15.44 -7.70 -37.65
CA CYS A 546 16.10 -7.30 -38.88
C CYS A 546 16.86 -5.99 -38.72
N GLU A 547 16.23 -4.96 -38.15
CA GLU A 547 16.83 -3.63 -37.95
C GLU A 547 18.13 -3.73 -37.16
N ILE A 548 18.12 -4.41 -36.02
CA ILE A 548 19.32 -4.56 -35.17
C ILE A 548 20.43 -5.29 -35.93
N CYS A 549 20.10 -6.38 -36.62
CA CYS A 549 21.10 -7.14 -37.34
C CYS A 549 21.65 -6.40 -38.57
N ILE A 550 20.84 -5.56 -39.21
CA ILE A 550 21.25 -4.65 -40.29
C ILE A 550 22.23 -3.61 -39.74
N GLU A 551 21.87 -2.93 -38.65
CA GLU A 551 22.73 -1.94 -37.99
C GLU A 551 24.06 -2.54 -37.51
N ARG A 552 24.04 -3.80 -37.05
CA ARG A 552 25.24 -4.53 -36.60
C ARG A 552 25.99 -5.25 -37.71
N ASN A 553 25.52 -5.17 -38.97
CA ASN A 553 26.10 -5.81 -40.14
C ASN A 553 26.33 -7.33 -39.97
N ILE A 554 25.32 -8.02 -39.43
CA ILE A 554 25.28 -9.49 -39.21
C ILE A 554 24.13 -10.16 -39.98
N VAL A 555 23.73 -9.53 -41.08
CA VAL A 555 22.59 -9.94 -41.92
C VAL A 555 22.84 -11.28 -42.62
N ASP A 556 24.10 -11.63 -42.87
CA ASP A 556 24.52 -12.93 -43.38
C ASP A 556 23.98 -14.09 -42.51
N LYS A 557 24.05 -13.93 -41.19
CA LYS A 557 23.57 -14.93 -40.23
C LYS A 557 22.05 -15.03 -40.18
N ILE A 558 21.31 -14.01 -40.61
CA ILE A 558 19.85 -14.02 -40.64
C ILE A 558 19.34 -14.85 -41.81
N ILE A 559 19.94 -14.63 -42.97
CA ILE A 559 19.46 -15.20 -44.23
C ILE A 559 19.56 -16.73 -44.21
N ASP A 560 20.52 -17.28 -43.48
CA ASP A 560 20.71 -18.72 -43.32
C ASP A 560 19.73 -19.38 -42.32
N LEU A 561 18.92 -18.61 -41.60
CA LEU A 561 17.95 -19.15 -40.64
C LEU A 561 16.67 -19.63 -41.34
N PRO A 562 16.03 -20.70 -40.85
CA PRO A 562 14.83 -21.26 -41.46
C PRO A 562 13.59 -20.46 -41.03
N TRP A 563 13.31 -19.35 -41.73
CA TRP A 563 12.11 -18.53 -41.56
C TRP A 563 10.87 -19.18 -42.20
N ASP A 564 9.67 -18.86 -41.70
CA ASP A 564 8.43 -19.27 -42.36
C ASP A 564 7.92 -18.20 -43.33
N SER A 565 6.90 -18.52 -44.13
CA SER A 565 6.40 -17.61 -45.17
C SER A 565 5.86 -16.28 -44.64
N GLU A 566 5.36 -16.24 -43.40
CA GLU A 566 4.86 -15.00 -42.79
C GLU A 566 6.02 -14.15 -42.27
N GLU A 567 7.02 -14.76 -41.63
CA GLU A 567 8.25 -14.12 -41.17
C GLU A 567 9.10 -13.61 -42.34
N GLU A 568 9.26 -14.42 -43.40
CA GLU A 568 10.02 -14.09 -44.62
C GLU A 568 9.50 -12.84 -45.31
N LYS A 569 8.18 -12.60 -45.28
CA LYS A 569 7.56 -11.39 -45.84
C LYS A 569 8.07 -10.13 -45.15
N TYR A 570 8.22 -10.17 -43.83
CA TYR A 570 8.72 -9.02 -43.05
C TYR A 570 10.24 -8.87 -43.20
N LEU A 571 10.99 -9.98 -43.20
CA LEU A 571 12.43 -9.98 -43.49
C LEU A 571 12.71 -9.36 -44.86
N HIS A 572 11.98 -9.80 -45.90
CA HIS A 572 12.09 -9.27 -47.25
C HIS A 572 11.83 -7.77 -47.29
N LYS A 573 10.74 -7.31 -46.66
CA LYS A 573 10.37 -5.91 -46.59
C LYS A 573 11.45 -5.06 -45.92
N SER A 574 11.95 -5.47 -44.75
CA SER A 574 13.00 -4.74 -44.02
C SER A 574 14.31 -4.65 -44.79
N LEU A 575 14.73 -5.74 -45.44
CA LEU A 575 15.92 -5.74 -46.30
C LEU A 575 15.75 -4.87 -47.54
N PHE A 576 14.57 -4.91 -48.16
CA PHE A 576 14.24 -4.10 -49.34
C PHE A 576 14.21 -2.60 -49.01
N ASP A 577 13.55 -2.22 -47.92
CA ASP A 577 13.48 -0.83 -47.48
C ASP A 577 14.88 -0.30 -47.13
N SER A 578 15.70 -1.08 -46.41
CA SER A 578 17.09 -0.72 -46.08
C SER A 578 17.98 -0.60 -47.34
N ALA A 579 17.85 -1.53 -48.28
CA ALA A 579 18.60 -1.48 -49.54
C ALA A 579 18.20 -0.29 -50.43
N ARG A 580 16.94 0.17 -50.33
CA ARG A 580 16.46 1.36 -51.04
C ARG A 580 17.08 2.64 -50.48
N GLU A 581 17.29 2.70 -49.17
CA GLU A 581 17.89 3.87 -48.50
C GLU A 581 19.40 3.92 -48.68
N ALA A 582 20.09 2.76 -48.59
CA ALA A 582 21.54 2.68 -48.74
C ALA A 582 21.98 1.53 -49.69
N PRO A 583 21.92 1.72 -51.03
CA PRO A 583 22.16 0.65 -52.00
C PRO A 583 23.60 0.09 -52.02
N THR A 584 24.56 0.87 -51.53
CA THR A 584 25.99 0.50 -51.49
C THR A 584 26.38 -0.31 -50.25
N GLU A 585 25.46 -0.46 -49.30
CA GLU A 585 25.70 -1.23 -48.08
C GLU A 585 25.49 -2.75 -48.33
N PRO A 586 26.06 -3.62 -47.45
CA PRO A 586 25.94 -5.07 -47.57
C PRO A 586 24.50 -5.57 -47.74
N CYS A 587 23.52 -4.83 -47.20
CA CYS A 587 22.09 -5.09 -47.32
C CYS A 587 21.60 -5.23 -48.76
N GLY A 588 22.07 -4.39 -49.69
CA GLY A 588 21.69 -4.47 -51.10
C GLY A 588 22.21 -5.73 -51.79
N SER A 589 23.43 -6.16 -51.44
CA SER A 589 24.01 -7.40 -51.96
C SER A 589 23.37 -8.64 -51.33
N LEU A 590 23.07 -8.58 -50.03
CA LEU A 590 22.45 -9.67 -49.28
C LEU A 590 20.97 -9.85 -49.63
N LEU A 591 20.25 -8.79 -50.03
CA LEU A 591 18.92 -8.90 -50.61
C LEU A 591 18.93 -9.75 -51.90
N VAL A 592 19.95 -9.58 -52.76
CA VAL A 592 20.12 -10.42 -53.97
C VAL A 592 20.41 -11.86 -53.58
N VAL A 593 21.24 -12.10 -52.56
CA VAL A 593 21.53 -13.45 -52.04
C VAL A 593 20.25 -14.10 -51.49
N PHE A 594 19.47 -13.39 -50.71
CA PHE A 594 18.17 -13.84 -50.20
C PHE A 594 17.23 -14.23 -51.34
N TYR A 595 17.09 -13.39 -52.37
CA TYR A 595 16.28 -13.72 -53.55
C TYR A 595 16.80 -14.95 -54.30
N LEU A 596 18.12 -15.14 -54.39
CA LEU A 596 18.70 -16.31 -55.02
C LEU A 596 18.46 -17.57 -54.19
N GLN A 597 18.65 -17.53 -52.88
CA GLN A 597 18.41 -18.69 -52.01
C GLN A 597 16.93 -19.07 -51.97
N VAL A 598 16.01 -18.12 -51.76
CA VAL A 598 14.57 -18.39 -51.70
C VAL A 598 14.04 -18.90 -53.05
N ASN A 599 14.39 -18.24 -54.17
CA ASN A 599 13.94 -18.69 -55.49
C ASN A 599 14.61 -20.00 -55.93
N PHE A 600 15.88 -20.25 -55.56
CA PHE A 600 16.55 -21.51 -55.90
C PHE A 600 16.03 -22.66 -55.04
N LEU A 601 15.73 -22.44 -53.75
CA LEU A 601 15.07 -23.45 -52.91
C LEU A 601 13.65 -23.74 -53.42
N HIS A 602 12.86 -22.71 -53.73
CA HIS A 602 11.53 -22.90 -54.33
C HIS A 602 11.60 -23.59 -55.70
N ALA A 603 12.58 -23.25 -56.54
CA ALA A 603 12.79 -23.94 -57.81
C ALA A 603 13.22 -25.40 -57.61
N CYS A 604 14.14 -25.68 -56.68
CA CYS A 604 14.55 -27.05 -56.35
C CYS A 604 13.40 -27.88 -55.76
N ILE A 605 12.60 -27.32 -54.85
CA ILE A 605 11.42 -27.96 -54.27
C ILE A 605 10.35 -28.16 -55.35
N PHE A 606 10.09 -27.18 -56.22
CA PHE A 606 9.17 -27.32 -57.34
C PHE A 606 9.64 -28.39 -58.32
N PHE A 607 10.94 -28.47 -58.66
CA PHE A 607 11.48 -29.53 -59.51
C PHE A 607 11.45 -30.91 -58.85
N LEU A 608 11.70 -31.00 -57.54
CA LEU A 608 11.60 -32.26 -56.78
C LEU A 608 10.14 -32.72 -56.64
N SER A 609 9.21 -31.81 -56.35
CA SER A 609 7.79 -32.12 -56.21
C SER A 609 7.14 -32.44 -57.56
N SER A 610 7.53 -31.74 -58.63
CA SER A 610 7.13 -32.04 -60.02
C SER A 610 7.76 -33.34 -60.54
N GLY A 611 8.97 -33.68 -60.08
CA GLY A 611 9.62 -34.97 -60.34
C GLY A 611 8.96 -36.15 -59.62
N ILE A 612 8.39 -35.93 -58.44
CA ILE A 612 7.63 -36.93 -57.68
C ILE A 612 6.21 -37.10 -58.26
N GLN A 613 5.51 -36.01 -58.60
CA GLN A 613 4.20 -36.07 -59.27
C GLN A 613 4.29 -36.71 -60.67
N GLY A 614 5.36 -36.43 -61.42
CA GLY A 614 5.63 -37.11 -62.69
C GLY A 614 5.98 -38.59 -62.57
N HIS A 615 6.35 -39.07 -61.38
CA HIS A 615 6.59 -40.49 -61.10
C HIS A 615 5.33 -41.22 -60.60
N GLU A 616 4.39 -40.54 -59.94
CA GLU A 616 3.09 -41.12 -59.55
C GLU A 616 2.11 -41.23 -60.73
N GLU A 617 2.14 -40.33 -61.71
CA GLU A 617 1.35 -40.47 -62.97
C GLU A 617 1.94 -41.49 -63.97
N MET A 618 3.14 -42.04 -63.69
CA MET A 618 3.72 -43.14 -64.47
C MET A 618 3.53 -44.52 -63.81
N ILE A 619 2.88 -44.58 -62.63
CA ILE A 619 2.64 -45.82 -61.84
C ILE A 619 1.13 -46.10 -61.62
N LEU A 620 0.23 -45.43 -62.34
CA LEU A 620 -1.16 -45.83 -62.56
C LEU A 620 -1.41 -46.07 -64.05
#